data_AF-A0A920YIS2-F1
#
_entry.id   AF-A0A920YIS2-F1
#
_cell.length_a   1.000
_cell.length_b   1.000
_cell.length_c   1.000
_cell.angle_alpha   90.00
_cell.angle_beta   90.00
_cell.angle_gamma   90.00
#
_symmetry.space_group_name_H-M   'P 1'
#
loop_
_entity.id
_entity.type
_entity.pdbx_description
1 polymer ?
#
loop_
_entity_poly.entity_id
_entity_poly.type
_entity_poly.pdbx_seq_one_letter_code
_entity_poly.pdbx_strand_id
1 'polypeptide(L)'
;MGRRKVKYQWDAESIRALRKYLGLTQQQMSEELGTRQQTISEWETGMYRPRGGMNRLLTLVAERAGFEYQAIVRREGEEGEGEEEQRAES
;
A
#
# COMPACT_ATOMS: atom_id res chain seq x y z
N MET A 1 -9.77 -6.85 -25.71
CA MET A 1 -8.66 -5.92 -25.41
C MET A 1 -8.47 -5.88 -23.90
N GLY A 2 -7.42 -6.53 -23.38
CA GLY A 2 -7.16 -6.56 -21.94
C GLY A 2 -6.73 -5.17 -21.45
N ARG A 3 -7.48 -4.57 -20.52
CA ARG A 3 -7.00 -3.41 -19.76
C ARG A 3 -5.69 -3.82 -19.08
N ARG A 4 -4.56 -3.27 -19.53
CA ARG A 4 -3.27 -3.39 -18.84
C ARG A 4 -3.48 -2.92 -17.40
N LYS A 5 -3.37 -3.84 -16.44
CA LYS A 5 -3.45 -3.51 -15.02
C LYS A 5 -2.14 -2.82 -14.66
N VAL A 6 -2.15 -1.50 -14.56
CA VAL A 6 -1.03 -0.76 -13.97
C VAL A 6 -0.88 -1.28 -12.54
N LYS A 7 0.23 -1.95 -12.25
CA LYS A 7 0.57 -2.36 -10.88
C LYS A 7 1.11 -1.13 -10.16
N TYR A 8 0.25 -0.42 -9.43
CA TYR A 8 0.68 0.58 -8.45
C TYR A 8 1.47 -0.15 -7.37
N GLN A 9 2.78 0.03 -7.35
CA GLN A 9 3.64 -0.55 -6.31
C GLN A 9 3.97 0.54 -5.29
N TRP A 10 3.41 0.38 -4.11
CA TRP A 10 3.77 1.16 -2.93
C TRP A 10 4.91 0.45 -2.19
N ASP A 11 5.99 1.16 -1.92
CA ASP A 11 7.09 0.70 -1.08
C ASP A 11 7.02 1.33 0.32
N ALA A 12 7.90 0.85 1.21
CA ALA A 12 7.95 1.27 2.60
C ALA A 12 8.12 2.79 2.76
N GLU A 13 8.99 3.38 1.92
CA GLU A 13 9.30 4.80 1.96
C GLU A 13 8.11 5.64 1.49
N SER A 14 7.47 5.25 0.38
CA SER A 14 6.30 5.95 -0.18
C SER A 14 5.10 5.89 0.76
N ILE A 15 4.86 4.75 1.42
CA ILE A 15 3.77 4.58 2.39
C ILE A 15 4.02 5.46 3.61
N ARG A 16 5.24 5.45 4.14
CA ARG A 16 5.63 6.30 5.27
C ARG A 16 5.55 7.79 4.92
N ALA A 17 5.95 8.16 3.70
CA ALA A 17 5.87 9.52 3.19
C ALA A 17 4.42 9.98 3.06
N LEU A 18 3.54 9.16 2.47
CA LEU A 18 2.10 9.44 2.39
C LEU A 18 1.50 9.66 3.78
N ARG A 19 1.79 8.77 4.73
CA ARG A 19 1.30 8.91 6.10
C ARG A 19 1.72 10.24 6.73
N LYS A 20 3.01 10.56 6.63
CA LYS A 20 3.57 11.80 7.18
C LYS A 20 2.99 13.04 6.50
N TYR A 21 2.80 12.98 5.19
CA TYR A 21 2.20 14.06 4.42
C TYR A 21 0.76 14.35 4.86
N LEU A 22 -0.01 13.29 5.15
CA LEU A 22 -1.34 13.41 5.72
C LEU A 22 -1.36 13.83 7.20
N GLY A 23 -0.20 13.89 7.85
CA GLY A 23 -0.09 14.18 9.29
C GLY A 23 -0.68 13.07 10.18
N LEU A 24 -0.81 11.85 9.66
CA LEU A 24 -1.47 10.74 10.37
C LEU A 24 -0.47 9.91 11.20
N THR A 25 -0.98 9.37 12.30
CA THR A 25 -0.33 8.25 12.99
C THR A 25 -0.55 6.94 12.23
N GLN A 26 0.21 5.89 12.54
CA GLN A 26 0.01 4.57 11.92
C GLN A 26 -1.38 4.00 12.25
N GLN A 27 -1.91 4.31 13.45
CA GLN A 27 -3.26 3.94 13.86
C GLN A 27 -4.32 4.62 12.99
N GLN A 28 -4.25 5.95 12.84
CA GLN A 28 -5.21 6.69 12.01
C GLN A 28 -5.14 6.28 10.53
N MET A 29 -3.94 6.04 10.00
CA MET A 29 -3.80 5.53 8.63
C MET A 29 -4.43 4.13 8.49
N SER A 30 -4.34 3.30 9.53
CA SER A 30 -4.98 1.99 9.52
C SER A 30 -6.50 2.08 9.54
N GLU A 31 -7.06 3.04 10.27
CA GLU A 31 -8.50 3.33 10.30
C GLU A 31 -8.99 3.81 8.92
N GLU A 32 -8.27 4.74 8.30
CA GLU A 32 -8.58 5.25 6.95
C GLU A 32 -8.54 4.13 5.88
N LEU A 33 -7.63 3.17 6.02
CA LEU A 33 -7.47 2.05 5.09
C LEU A 33 -8.28 0.81 5.47
N GLY A 34 -8.99 0.83 6.61
CA GLY A 34 -9.75 -0.32 7.11
C GLY A 34 -8.88 -1.54 7.43
N THR A 35 -7.66 -1.32 7.91
CA THR A 35 -6.69 -2.38 8.26
C THR A 35 -6.19 -2.23 9.70
N ARG A 36 -5.23 -3.06 10.11
CA ARG A 36 -4.62 -3.01 11.44
C ARG A 36 -3.39 -2.09 11.44
N GLN A 37 -3.12 -1.43 12.57
CA GLN A 37 -1.92 -0.60 12.73
C GLN A 37 -0.63 -1.40 12.49
N GLN A 38 -0.60 -2.68 12.90
CA GLN A 38 0.54 -3.56 12.68
C GLN A 38 0.85 -3.73 11.18
N THR A 39 -0.18 -3.85 10.34
CA THR A 39 -0.03 -3.95 8.89
C THR A 39 0.62 -2.70 8.29
N ILE A 40 0.28 -1.51 8.80
CA ILE A 40 0.93 -0.26 8.39
C ILE A 40 2.42 -0.28 8.78
N SER A 41 2.74 -0.77 9.99
CA SER A 41 4.12 -0.91 10.44
C SER A 41 4.92 -1.88 9.57
N GLU A 42 4.37 -3.05 9.25
CA GLU A 42 5.01 -4.05 8.37
C GLU A 42 5.27 -3.50 6.96
N TRP A 43 4.36 -2.65 6.47
CA TRP A 43 4.56 -1.95 5.20
C TRP A 43 5.65 -0.89 5.29
N GLU A 44 5.62 -0.02 6.31
CA GLU A 44 6.61 1.05 6.51
C GLU A 44 8.01 0.55 6.85
N THR A 45 8.13 -0.69 7.32
CA THR A 45 9.41 -1.37 7.56
C THR A 45 9.88 -2.18 6.36
N GLY A 46 9.03 -2.36 5.34
CA GLY A 46 9.32 -3.17 4.16
C GLY A 46 9.32 -4.67 4.42
N MET A 47 8.89 -5.11 5.60
CA MET A 47 8.69 -6.53 5.94
C MET A 47 7.64 -7.15 5.01
N TYR A 48 6.59 -6.41 4.70
CA TYR A 48 5.57 -6.81 3.73
C TYR A 48 5.22 -5.64 2.79
N ARG A 49 4.68 -5.95 1.61
CA ARG A 49 4.20 -4.92 0.67
C ARG A 49 2.69 -5.01 0.50
N PRO A 50 1.96 -3.89 0.44
CA PRO A 50 0.55 -3.92 0.10
C PRO A 50 0.34 -4.62 -1.25
N ARG A 51 -0.65 -5.50 -1.32
CA ARG A 51 -1.03 -6.24 -2.53
C ARG A 51 -2.50 -6.00 -2.86
N GLY A 52 -2.86 -6.25 -4.13
CA GLY A 52 -4.25 -6.23 -4.58
C GLY A 52 -4.97 -4.89 -4.31
N GLY A 53 -6.11 -4.97 -3.61
CA GLY A 53 -6.98 -3.82 -3.34
C GLY A 53 -6.32 -2.72 -2.51
N MET A 54 -5.36 -3.05 -1.65
CA MET A 54 -4.68 -2.07 -0.79
C MET A 54 -3.81 -1.10 -1.59
N ASN A 55 -3.16 -1.56 -2.66
CA ASN A 55 -2.42 -0.66 -3.56
C ASN A 55 -3.35 0.37 -4.20
N ARG A 56 -4.57 -0.05 -4.58
CA ARG A 56 -5.55 0.85 -5.15
C ARG A 56 -6.08 1.85 -4.11
N LEU A 57 -6.32 1.40 -2.88
CA LEU A 57 -6.75 2.29 -1.79
C LEU A 57 -5.68 3.34 -1.46
N LEU A 58 -4.42 2.93 -1.33
CA LEU A 58 -3.29 3.85 -1.12
C LEU A 58 -3.19 4.88 -2.25
N THR A 59 -3.35 4.44 -3.51
CA THR A 59 -3.41 5.34 -4.66
C THR A 59 -4.56 6.34 -4.55
N LEU A 60 -5.78 5.90 -4.22
CA LEU A 60 -6.92 6.80 -4.08
C LEU A 60 -6.73 7.81 -2.94
N VAL A 61 -6.17 7.38 -1.81
CA VAL A 61 -5.84 8.25 -0.67
C VAL A 61 -4.79 9.28 -1.08
N ALA A 62 -3.75 8.86 -1.78
CA ALA A 62 -2.70 9.76 -2.26
C ALA A 62 -3.24 10.79 -3.27
N GLU A 63 -4.03 10.36 -4.26
CA GLU A 63 -4.66 11.23 -5.24
C GLU A 63 -5.60 12.25 -4.55
N ARG A 64 -6.41 11.81 -3.59
CA ARG A 64 -7.30 12.69 -2.82
C ARG A 64 -6.53 13.73 -2.01
N ALA A 65 -5.36 13.35 -1.49
CA ALA A 65 -4.49 14.22 -0.73
C ALA A 65 -3.63 15.15 -1.60
N GLY A 66 -3.59 14.94 -2.92
CA GLY A 66 -2.64 15.59 -3.81
C GLY A 66 -1.18 15.21 -3.53
N PHE A 67 -0.96 14.02 -2.96
CA PHE A 67 0.39 13.53 -2.68
C PHE A 67 1.03 12.98 -3.96
N GLU A 68 2.12 13.61 -4.40
CA GLU A 68 2.90 13.12 -5.54
C GLU A 68 3.68 11.86 -5.15
N TYR A 69 3.19 10.69 -5.58
CA TYR A 69 3.86 9.42 -5.38
C TYR A 69 4.49 8.92 -6.70
N GLN A 70 5.74 8.48 -6.66
CA GLN A 70 6.40 7.89 -7.83
C GLN A 70 6.05 6.40 -7.93
N ALA A 71 4.97 6.09 -8.65
CA ALA A 71 4.62 4.70 -8.96
C ALA A 71 5.71 4.08 -9.86
N ILE A 72 6.55 3.19 -9.31
CA ILE A 72 7.48 2.42 -10.13
C ILE A 72 6.70 1.38 -10.92
N VAL A 73 6.45 1.66 -12.20
CA VAL A 73 5.94 0.69 -13.17
C VAL A 73 7.05 -0.31 -13.47
N ARG A 74 7.22 -1.34 -12.62
CA ARG A 74 8.06 -2.48 -12.99
C ARG A 74 7.33 -3.27 -14.08
N ARG A 75 7.97 -3.41 -15.25
CA ARG A 75 7.47 -4.26 -16.34
C ARG A 75 7.28 -5.67 -15.80
N GLU A 76 6.11 -6.27 -16.10
CA GLU A 76 5.72 -7.60 -15.68
C GLU A 76 6.80 -8.63 -16.07
N GLY A 77 7.34 -9.36 -15.09
CA GLY A 77 8.38 -10.34 -15.37
C GLY A 77 9.00 -11.10 -14.18
N GLU A 78 8.59 -10.88 -12.93
CA GLU A 78 9.02 -11.75 -11.82
C GLU A 78 7.83 -12.09 -10.93
N GLU A 79 7.36 -13.32 -11.14
CA GLU A 79 6.47 -14.05 -10.25
C GLU A 79 7.22 -14.37 -8.95
N GLY A 80 6.52 -14.24 -7.83
CA GLY A 80 7.02 -14.47 -6.49
C GLY A 80 5.81 -14.63 -5.58
N GLU A 81 5.25 -15.83 -5.72
CA GLU A 81 4.37 -16.60 -4.84
C GLU A 81 3.82 -15.91 -3.57
N GLY A 82 2.51 -16.04 -3.40
CA GLY A 82 1.85 -15.73 -2.15
C GLY A 82 2.09 -16.83 -1.13
N GLU A 83 2.32 -16.42 0.11
CA GLU A 83 1.63 -17.05 1.22
C GLU A 83 0.70 -16.00 1.84
N GLU A 84 -0.56 -16.37 1.77
CA GLU A 84 -1.69 -15.78 2.42
C GLU A 84 -1.69 -16.32 3.84
N GLU A 85 -1.44 -15.49 4.85
CA GLU A 85 -1.96 -15.75 6.18
C GLU A 85 -2.90 -14.62 6.56
N GLN A 86 -4.17 -14.87 6.27
CA GLN A 86 -5.30 -14.18 6.84
C GLN A 86 -5.24 -14.32 8.36
N ARG A 87 -4.63 -13.39 9.08
CA ARG A 87 -5.02 -13.09 10.46
C ARG A 87 -6.10 -12.02 10.45
N ALA A 88 -7.25 -12.37 9.87
CA ALA A 88 -8.53 -11.82 10.31
C ALA A 88 -8.92 -12.57 11.58
N GLU A 89 -8.39 -12.13 12.72
CA GLU A 89 -8.78 -12.66 14.03
C GLU A 89 -9.76 -11.67 14.70
N SER A 90 -11.04 -12.04 14.66
CA SER A 90 -12.02 -11.92 15.74
C SER A 90 -12.97 -13.09 15.63
#